data_AF-A0A5A9YWL9-F1
#
_entry.id   AF-A0A5A9YWL9-F1
#
_cell.length_a   1.000
_cell.length_b   1.000
_cell.length_c   1.000
_cell.angle_alpha   90.00
_cell.angle_beta   90.00
_cell.angle_gamma   90.00
#
_symmetry.space_group_name_H-M   'P 1'
#
loop_
_entity.id
_entity.type
_entity.pdbx_description
1 polymer ?
#
loop_
_entity_poly.entity_id
_entity_poly.type
_entity_poly.pdbx_seq_one_letter_code
_entity_poly.pdbx_strand_id
1 'polypeptide(L)'
;GYDADRLQQPPASWADFWDVQRFPGKRGLRKRAIYNLEFALLADGVPREQVYPLLATRAGADRAFAKLGQLKPYIQWWEAGAQPAQWLAAGDVVMTSTYTGRIADAHRAGRNLALVWPGSLYGMDYWAVVKGSKRGAEARRFIAFA
;
A
#
# COMPACT_ATOMS: atom_id res chain seq x y z
N GLY A 1 6.60 1.26 -3.21
CA GLY A 1 7.29 1.18 -4.49
C GLY A 1 7.63 2.57 -4.98
N TYR A 2 8.70 2.70 -5.74
CA TYR A 2 9.20 3.96 -6.29
C TYR A 2 9.83 3.71 -7.67
N ASP A 3 10.05 4.76 -8.44
CA ASP A 3 10.83 4.72 -9.68
C ASP A 3 12.30 5.02 -9.35
N ALA A 4 13.18 4.03 -9.51
CA ALA A 4 14.59 4.13 -9.14
C ALA A 4 15.40 5.03 -10.09
N ASP A 5 14.87 5.34 -11.28
CA ASP A 5 15.52 6.26 -12.21
C ASP A 5 15.22 7.73 -11.85
N ARG A 6 14.23 7.99 -10.98
CA ARG A 6 13.74 9.34 -10.66
C ARG A 6 14.15 9.86 -9.29
N LEU A 7 14.48 8.98 -8.35
CA LEU A 7 14.87 9.38 -7.00
C LEU A 7 16.39 9.48 -6.87
N GLN A 8 16.87 10.58 -6.30
CA GLN A 8 18.31 10.77 -6.02
C GLN A 8 18.86 9.73 -5.04
N GLN A 9 18.01 9.26 -4.13
CA GLN A 9 18.34 8.21 -3.16
C GLN A 9 17.12 7.31 -2.98
N PRO A 10 17.31 6.01 -2.68
CA PRO A 10 16.19 5.11 -2.42
C PRO A 10 15.57 5.39 -1.04
N PRO A 11 14.24 5.39 -0.89
CA PRO A 11 13.60 5.34 0.43
C PRO A 11 13.84 3.98 1.08
N ALA A 12 13.88 3.94 2.41
CA ALA A 12 14.13 2.71 3.17
C ALA A 12 12.99 2.35 4.14
N SER A 13 12.03 3.25 4.37
CA SER A 13 11.03 3.11 5.42
C SER A 13 9.72 3.85 5.13
N TRP A 14 8.69 3.58 5.94
CA TRP A 14 7.47 4.39 5.95
C TRP A 14 7.71 5.81 6.48
N ALA A 15 8.74 6.03 7.30
CA ALA A 15 9.14 7.38 7.70
C ALA A 15 9.62 8.19 6.48
N ASP A 16 10.46 7.60 5.62
CA ASP A 16 10.88 8.23 4.35
C ASP A 16 9.69 8.50 3.42
N PHE A 17 8.70 7.60 3.39
CA PHE A 17 7.48 7.81 2.62
C PHE A 17 6.72 9.06 3.08
N TRP A 18 6.72 9.36 4.38
CA TRP A 18 6.11 10.56 4.97
C TRP A 18 6.98 11.82 4.86
N ASP A 19 8.28 11.68 4.62
CA ASP A 19 9.22 12.80 4.53
C ASP A 19 9.15 13.49 3.15
N VAL A 20 8.23 14.44 3.04
CA VAL A 20 8.03 15.25 1.81
C VAL A 20 9.15 16.25 1.55
N GLN A 21 9.99 16.54 2.56
CA GLN A 21 11.12 17.46 2.40
C GLN A 21 12.31 16.72 1.79
N ARG A 22 12.63 15.54 2.32
CA ARG A 22 13.69 14.67 1.80
C ARG A 22 13.33 14.02 0.47
N PHE A 23 12.05 13.68 0.29
CA PHE A 23 11.53 13.11 -0.95
C PHE A 23 10.36 13.96 -1.46
N PRO A 24 10.61 15.06 -2.17
CA PRO A 24 9.54 15.94 -2.66
C PRO A 24 8.66 15.25 -3.71
N GLY A 25 7.34 15.37 -3.59
CA GLY A 25 6.38 14.88 -4.59
C GLY A 25 5.11 14.26 -4.00
N LYS A 26 4.20 13.79 -4.87
CA LYS A 26 2.97 13.12 -4.43
C LYS A 26 3.21 11.67 -4.03
N ARG A 27 2.35 11.14 -3.16
CA ARG A 27 2.33 9.76 -2.69
C ARG A 27 1.09 9.04 -3.20
N GLY A 28 1.23 7.81 -3.66
CA GLY A 28 0.11 6.94 -3.98
C GLY A 28 -0.29 6.08 -2.78
N LEU A 29 -1.55 6.15 -2.33
CA LEU A 29 -2.09 5.20 -1.35
C LEU A 29 -3.44 4.67 -1.81
N ARG A 30 -3.80 3.46 -1.37
CA ARG A 30 -5.11 2.87 -1.71
C ARG A 30 -6.20 3.69 -1.04
N LYS A 31 -7.33 3.91 -1.72
CA LYS A 31 -8.51 4.59 -1.15
C LYS A 31 -9.29 3.72 -0.14
N ARG A 32 -8.62 3.19 0.88
CA ARG A 32 -9.19 2.37 1.96
C ARG A 32 -8.41 2.58 3.26
N ALA A 33 -9.03 2.43 4.42
CA ALA A 33 -8.33 2.57 5.70
C ALA A 33 -7.37 1.40 5.99
N ILE A 34 -7.77 0.18 5.59
CA ILE A 34 -6.97 -1.04 5.75
C ILE A 34 -5.59 -0.83 5.11
N TYR A 35 -4.54 -1.22 5.84
CA TYR A 35 -3.12 -1.00 5.55
C TYR A 35 -2.63 0.43 5.75
N ASN A 36 -3.42 1.45 5.38
CA ASN A 36 -2.98 2.84 5.50
C ASN A 36 -2.78 3.28 6.95
N LEU A 37 -3.58 2.79 7.89
CA LEU A 37 -3.42 3.13 9.31
C LEU A 37 -2.17 2.46 9.91
N GLU A 38 -1.90 1.22 9.52
CA GLU A 38 -0.66 0.51 9.88
C GLU A 38 0.57 1.26 9.33
N PHE A 39 0.55 1.67 8.05
CA PHE A 39 1.63 2.45 7.45
C PHE A 39 1.85 3.77 8.17
N ALA A 40 0.76 4.46 8.55
CA ALA A 40 0.84 5.70 9.30
C ALA A 40 1.53 5.49 10.65
N LEU A 41 1.14 4.46 11.43
CA LEU A 41 1.80 4.17 12.71
C LEU A 41 3.27 3.77 12.54
N LEU A 42 3.61 2.98 11.52
CA LEU A 42 5.00 2.64 11.20
C LEU A 42 5.82 3.90 10.82
N ALA A 43 5.23 4.84 10.06
CA ALA A 43 5.83 6.13 9.77
C ALA A 43 5.96 7.04 11.01
N ASP A 44 5.17 6.77 12.05
CA ASP A 44 5.19 7.45 13.34
C ASP A 44 6.12 6.79 14.37
N GLY A 45 7.00 5.88 13.91
CA GLY A 45 7.99 5.21 14.74
C GLY A 45 7.43 4.12 15.66
N VAL A 46 6.17 3.73 15.48
CA VAL A 46 5.58 2.63 16.25
C VAL A 46 6.25 1.31 15.86
N PRO A 47 6.75 0.52 16.84
CA PRO A 47 7.29 -0.81 16.57
C PRO A 47 6.23 -1.73 15.96
N ARG A 48 6.64 -2.60 15.03
CA ARG A 48 5.72 -3.46 14.25
C ARG A 48 4.77 -4.27 15.12
N GLU A 49 5.27 -4.75 16.25
CA GLU A 49 4.58 -5.61 17.21
C GLU A 49 3.52 -4.84 18.02
N GLN A 50 3.59 -3.51 18.04
CA GLN A 50 2.65 -2.65 18.75
C GLN A 50 1.57 -2.05 17.85
N VAL A 51 1.70 -2.18 16.51
CA VAL A 51 0.75 -1.59 15.55
C VAL A 51 -0.68 -2.04 15.81
N TYR A 52 -0.93 -3.36 15.88
CA TYR A 52 -2.29 -3.89 16.09
C TYR A 52 -2.83 -3.66 17.52
N PRO A 53 -2.04 -3.85 18.60
CA PRO A 53 -2.45 -3.46 19.94
C PRO A 53 -2.90 -1.99 20.03
N LEU A 54 -2.18 -1.07 19.37
CA LEU A 54 -2.57 0.33 19.33
C LEU A 54 -3.85 0.55 18.52
N LEU A 55 -3.94 -0.01 17.31
CA LEU A 55 -5.12 0.12 16.45
C LEU A 55 -6.40 -0.47 17.05
N ALA A 56 -6.28 -1.40 18.01
CA ALA A 56 -7.41 -1.93 18.77
C ALA A 56 -8.02 -0.91 19.74
N THR A 57 -7.34 0.22 20.00
CA THR A 57 -7.81 1.30 20.88
C THR A 57 -8.26 2.51 20.07
N ARG A 58 -9.22 3.27 20.61
CA ARG A 58 -9.65 4.54 20.00
C ARG A 58 -8.48 5.52 19.87
N ALA A 59 -7.67 5.66 20.90
CA ALA A 59 -6.52 6.57 20.92
C ALA A 59 -5.47 6.20 19.86
N GLY A 60 -5.20 4.90 19.65
CA GLY A 60 -4.26 4.47 18.62
C GLY A 60 -4.81 4.67 17.20
N ALA A 61 -6.11 4.46 16.98
CA ALA A 61 -6.75 4.81 15.72
C ALA A 61 -6.70 6.33 15.45
N ASP A 62 -7.01 7.16 16.44
CA ASP A 62 -6.94 8.63 16.32
C ASP A 62 -5.50 9.10 16.01
N ARG A 63 -4.48 8.49 16.65
CA ARG A 63 -3.06 8.73 16.33
C ARG A 63 -2.74 8.39 14.88
N ALA A 64 -3.18 7.23 14.38
CA ALA A 64 -2.95 6.82 13.00
C ALA A 64 -3.61 7.79 12.00
N PHE A 65 -4.84 8.23 12.27
CA PHE A 65 -5.53 9.22 11.44
C PHE A 65 -4.86 10.59 11.47
N ALA A 66 -4.39 11.06 12.64
CA ALA A 66 -3.63 12.30 12.75
C ALA A 66 -2.36 12.25 11.89
N LYS A 67 -1.62 11.14 11.95
CA LYS A 67 -0.43 10.93 11.13
C LYS A 67 -0.74 10.86 9.64
N LEU A 68 -1.81 10.16 9.24
CA LEU A 68 -2.27 10.14 7.84
C LEU A 68 -2.71 11.55 7.37
N GLY A 69 -3.28 12.34 8.27
CA GLY A 69 -3.67 13.74 8.03
C GLY A 69 -2.48 14.63 7.64
N GLN A 70 -1.30 14.41 8.20
CA GLN A 70 -0.08 15.16 7.87
C GLN A 70 0.32 14.97 6.40
N LEU A 71 0.13 13.76 5.86
CA LEU A 71 0.50 13.45 4.47
C LEU A 71 -0.63 13.77 3.47
N LYS A 72 -1.88 13.87 3.93
CA LYS A 72 -3.10 14.08 3.11
C LYS A 72 -2.95 15.04 1.91
N PRO A 73 -2.37 16.25 2.03
CA PRO A 73 -2.24 17.16 0.88
C PRO A 73 -1.36 16.62 -0.26
N TYR A 74 -0.53 15.62 0.02
CA TYR A 74 0.37 14.98 -0.95
C TYR A 74 -0.16 13.65 -1.48
N ILE A 75 -1.33 13.17 -1.05
CA ILE A 75 -1.81 11.84 -1.41
C ILE A 75 -2.67 11.87 -2.67
N GLN A 76 -2.33 11.00 -3.62
CA GLN A 76 -3.18 10.57 -4.71
C GLN A 76 -3.74 9.17 -4.41
N TRP A 77 -5.06 9.04 -4.43
CA TRP A 77 -5.75 7.83 -3.99
C TRP A 77 -6.00 6.88 -5.15
N TRP A 78 -5.35 5.72 -5.17
CA TRP A 78 -5.65 4.68 -6.16
C TRP A 78 -6.81 3.78 -5.72
N GLU A 79 -7.57 3.33 -6.71
CA GLU A 79 -8.71 2.43 -6.55
C GLU A 79 -8.48 1.11 -7.31
N ALA A 80 -7.74 1.16 -8.42
CA ALA A 80 -7.37 -0.01 -9.22
C ALA A 80 -5.88 -0.34 -9.06
N GLY A 81 -5.56 -1.64 -8.94
CA GLY A 81 -4.19 -2.11 -8.71
C GLY A 81 -3.19 -1.80 -9.83
N ALA A 82 -3.64 -1.36 -11.01
CA ALA A 82 -2.75 -0.95 -12.12
C ALA A 82 -2.18 0.47 -11.93
N GLN A 83 -2.94 1.34 -11.26
CA GLN A 83 -2.63 2.77 -11.16
C GLN A 83 -1.28 3.07 -10.50
N PRO A 84 -0.86 2.39 -9.41
CA PRO A 84 0.43 2.66 -8.78
C PRO A 84 1.63 2.60 -9.75
N ALA A 85 1.72 1.55 -10.57
CA ALA A 85 2.83 1.39 -11.51
C ALA A 85 2.79 2.43 -12.63
N GLN A 86 1.58 2.76 -13.12
CA GLN A 86 1.37 3.79 -14.14
C GLN A 86 1.79 5.18 -13.62
N TRP A 87 1.38 5.54 -12.41
CA TRP A 87 1.71 6.84 -11.81
C TRP A 87 3.18 6.98 -11.49
N LEU A 88 3.85 5.91 -11.02
CA LEU A 88 5.30 5.92 -10.86
C LEU A 88 6.00 6.16 -12.21
N ALA A 89 5.61 5.40 -13.24
CA ALA A 89 6.21 5.51 -14.57
C ALA A 89 5.93 6.87 -15.25
N ALA A 90 4.80 7.51 -14.94
CA ALA A 90 4.47 8.86 -15.42
C ALA A 90 5.18 9.96 -14.60
N GLY A 91 5.43 9.72 -13.32
CA GLY A 91 5.90 10.75 -12.37
C GLY A 91 4.79 11.47 -11.63
N ASP A 92 3.54 11.03 -11.77
CA ASP A 92 2.41 11.60 -11.06
C ASP A 92 2.56 11.43 -9.54
N VAL A 93 3.27 10.39 -9.11
CA VAL A 93 3.68 10.15 -7.72
C VAL A 93 5.15 9.73 -7.68
N VAL A 94 5.85 10.10 -6.61
CA VAL A 94 7.26 9.71 -6.40
C VAL A 94 7.40 8.40 -5.64
N MET A 95 6.39 8.06 -4.85
CA MET A 95 6.28 6.79 -4.13
C MET A 95 4.83 6.36 -4.04
N THR A 96 4.58 5.06 -3.91
CA THR A 96 3.23 4.52 -3.75
C THR A 96 3.20 3.21 -2.97
N SER A 97 2.13 2.97 -2.22
CA SER A 97 1.77 1.59 -1.83
C SER A 97 1.23 0.83 -3.04
N THR A 98 1.57 -0.44 -3.15
CA THR A 98 1.26 -1.23 -4.35
C THR A 98 1.26 -2.72 -4.04
N TYR A 99 0.61 -3.50 -4.90
CA TYR A 99 0.76 -4.95 -4.89
C TYR A 99 2.11 -5.33 -5.50
N THR A 100 2.85 -6.22 -4.83
CA THR A 100 4.20 -6.64 -5.24
C THR A 100 4.22 -7.17 -6.67
N GLY A 101 3.23 -7.96 -7.08
CA GLY A 101 3.11 -8.51 -8.43
C GLY A 101 3.09 -7.44 -9.54
N ARG A 102 2.52 -6.25 -9.26
CA ARG A 102 2.43 -5.15 -10.24
C ARG A 102 3.79 -4.51 -10.52
N ILE A 103 4.68 -4.51 -9.54
CA ILE A 103 6.06 -4.02 -9.73
C ILE A 103 6.88 -5.08 -10.46
N ALA A 104 6.68 -6.37 -10.17
CA ALA A 104 7.31 -7.45 -10.92
C ALA A 104 6.91 -7.47 -12.40
N ASP A 105 5.63 -7.19 -12.71
CA ASP A 105 5.16 -7.00 -14.09
C ASP A 105 5.86 -5.80 -14.78
N ALA A 106 5.97 -4.66 -14.07
CA ALA A 106 6.60 -3.47 -14.60
C ALA A 106 8.11 -3.68 -14.88
N HIS A 107 8.81 -4.39 -14.01
CA HIS A 107 10.20 -4.78 -14.22
C HIS A 107 10.36 -5.66 -15.46
N ARG A 108 9.47 -6.65 -15.66
CA ARG A 108 9.44 -7.47 -16.88
C ARG A 108 9.17 -6.65 -18.15
N ALA A 109 8.46 -5.53 -18.03
CA ALA A 109 8.22 -4.58 -19.11
C ALA A 109 9.36 -3.55 -19.30
N GLY A 110 10.51 -3.72 -18.62
CA GLY A 110 11.69 -2.86 -18.78
C GLY A 110 11.65 -1.56 -17.99
N ARG A 111 10.79 -1.44 -16.97
CA ARG A 111 10.75 -0.27 -16.07
C ARG A 111 11.55 -0.53 -14.79
N ASN A 112 12.35 0.44 -14.36
CA ASN A 112 13.12 0.35 -13.12
C ASN A 112 12.30 0.72 -11.88
N LEU A 113 11.15 0.07 -11.70
CA LEU A 113 10.33 0.26 -10.50
C LEU A 113 10.82 -0.68 -9.39
N ALA A 114 11.06 -0.14 -8.21
CA ALA A 114 11.61 -0.85 -7.06
C ALA A 114 10.63 -0.89 -5.87
N LEU A 115 10.86 -1.84 -4.97
CA LEU A 115 10.10 -2.05 -3.73
C LEU A 115 10.99 -1.81 -2.51
N VAL A 116 10.37 -1.31 -1.46
CA VAL A 116 10.94 -1.24 -0.12
C VAL A 116 10.22 -2.30 0.72
N TRP A 117 10.97 -3.28 1.23
CA TRP A 117 10.41 -4.42 1.96
C TRP A 117 10.14 -4.13 3.45
N PRO A 118 11.00 -3.41 4.20
CA PRO A 118 10.75 -3.12 5.60
C PRO A 118 9.38 -2.46 5.84
N GLY A 119 8.59 -3.03 6.76
CA GLY A 119 7.24 -2.54 7.06
C GLY A 119 6.17 -2.90 6.02
N SER A 120 6.48 -3.77 5.04
CA SER A 120 5.47 -4.32 4.14
C SER A 120 4.46 -5.18 4.91
N LEU A 121 3.18 -5.07 4.53
CA LEU A 121 2.11 -5.86 5.12
C LEU A 121 1.78 -7.03 4.20
N TYR A 122 1.62 -8.20 4.80
CA TYR A 122 1.19 -9.40 4.11
C TYR A 122 -0.33 -9.49 4.14
N GLY A 123 -0.94 -9.51 2.96
CA GLY A 123 -2.37 -9.72 2.77
C GLY A 123 -2.63 -11.04 2.07
N MET A 124 -3.70 -11.72 2.46
CA MET A 124 -4.21 -12.91 1.77
C MET A 124 -5.54 -12.57 1.12
N ASP A 125 -5.67 -12.93 -0.16
CA ASP A 125 -6.93 -12.89 -0.88
C ASP A 125 -7.63 -14.24 -0.79
N TYR A 126 -8.95 -14.23 -0.64
CA TYR A 126 -9.74 -15.44 -0.46
C TYR A 126 -10.93 -15.45 -1.40
N TRP A 127 -11.28 -16.65 -1.85
CA TRP A 127 -12.56 -16.91 -2.51
C TRP A 127 -13.63 -17.20 -1.46
N ALA A 128 -14.82 -16.63 -1.64
CA ALA A 128 -15.96 -16.90 -0.77
C ALA A 128 -17.22 -17.13 -1.61
N VAL A 129 -18.08 -18.05 -1.15
CA VAL A 129 -19.40 -18.27 -1.75
C VAL A 129 -20.43 -17.45 -0.98
N VAL A 130 -21.08 -16.51 -1.67
CA VAL A 130 -22.13 -15.67 -1.08
C VAL A 130 -23.29 -16.56 -0.59
N LYS A 131 -23.72 -16.35 0.65
CA LYS A 131 -24.86 -17.06 1.25
C LYS A 131 -26.11 -16.88 0.37
N GLY A 132 -26.78 -17.98 0.04
CA GLY A 132 -27.95 -17.97 -0.83
C GLY A 132 -27.66 -17.96 -2.34
N SER A 133 -26.38 -18.07 -2.75
CA SER A 133 -26.05 -18.22 -4.18
C SER A 133 -26.75 -19.42 -4.80
N LYS A 134 -27.52 -19.17 -5.88
CA LYS A 134 -28.16 -20.21 -6.70
C LYS A 134 -27.15 -21.14 -7.39
N ARG A 135 -25.87 -20.75 -7.43
CA ARG A 135 -24.76 -21.50 -8.04
C ARG A 135 -23.71 -21.92 -7.00
N GLY A 136 -24.13 -22.14 -5.76
CA GLY A 136 -23.20 -22.42 -4.66
C GLY A 136 -22.41 -23.72 -4.84
N ALA A 137 -23.00 -24.75 -5.45
CA ALA A 137 -22.31 -26.01 -5.74
C ALA A 137 -21.25 -25.83 -6.84
N GLU A 138 -21.58 -25.13 -7.92
CA GLU A 138 -20.67 -24.80 -9.01
C GLU A 138 -19.49 -23.95 -8.50
N ALA A 139 -19.78 -22.95 -7.67
CA ALA A 139 -18.75 -22.10 -7.08
C ALA A 139 -17.78 -22.90 -6.20
N ARG A 140 -18.28 -23.85 -5.38
CA ARG A 140 -17.42 -24.73 -4.59
C ARG A 140 -16.57 -25.66 -5.45
N ARG A 141 -17.12 -26.22 -6.53
CA ARG A 141 -16.35 -27.02 -7.50
C ARG A 141 -15.25 -26.20 -8.16
N PHE A 142 -15.55 -24.97 -8.55
CA PHE A 142 -14.57 -24.04 -9.10
C PHE A 142 -13.45 -23.73 -8.09
N ILE A 143 -13.81 -23.39 -6.84
CA ILE A 143 -12.83 -23.09 -5.79
C ILE A 143 -11.93 -24.31 -5.49
N ALA A 144 -12.48 -25.53 -5.52
CA ALA A 144 -11.70 -26.74 -5.30
C ALA A 144 -10.74 -27.09 -6.45
N PHE A 145 -10.99 -26.54 -7.65
CA PHE A 145 -10.15 -26.73 -8.84
C PHE A 145 -9.03 -25.69 -8.95
N ALA A 146 -9.32 -24.44 -8.54
CA ALA A 146 -8.49 -23.26 -8.79
C ALA A 146 -7.19 -23.19 -7.96
#